data_AF-A0A7K2MFC0-F1
#
_entry.id   AF-A0A7K2MFC0-F1
#
_cell.length_a   1.000
_cell.length_b   1.000
_cell.length_c   1.000
_cell.angle_alpha   90.00
_cell.angle_beta   90.00
_cell.angle_gamma   90.00
#
_symmetry.space_group_name_H-M   'P 1'
#
loop_
_entity.id
_entity.type
_entity.pdbx_description
1 polymer ?
#
loop_
_entity_poly.entity_id
_entity_poly.type
_entity_poly.pdbx_seq_one_letter_code
_entity_poly.pdbx_strand_id
1 'polypeptide(L)'
;MTRKEWAGVGGMAGFVLALHVIGWVTLVGIVAPEHYSLGAKTFGVGIGVTAYTLGMRHAFDADHIAAIDNTTRKLMNEGRRPLSVGFWFSLGHSTIVFLLAFLLSLGVKALAGPVENDDSELHSVTGWIGTTVSGTFLY
;
A
#
# COMPACT_ATOMS: atom_id res chain seq x y z
N MET A 1 0.05 7.42 33.31
CA MET A 1 -0.86 7.90 32.24
C MET A 1 -2.22 8.20 32.84
N THR A 2 -2.90 9.25 32.39
CA THR A 2 -4.26 9.62 32.82
C THR A 2 -5.30 8.70 32.14
N ARG A 3 -6.52 8.63 32.68
CA ARG A 3 -7.62 7.85 32.06
C ARG A 3 -7.90 8.29 30.61
N LYS A 4 -7.74 9.58 30.31
CA LYS A 4 -7.93 10.12 28.95
C LYS A 4 -6.83 9.64 27.98
N GLU A 5 -5.58 9.57 28.45
CA GLU A 5 -4.46 9.03 27.66
C GLU A 5 -4.69 7.54 27.33
N TRP A 6 -5.15 6.75 28.31
CA TRP A 6 -5.51 5.34 28.10
C TRP A 6 -6.67 5.15 27.11
N ALA A 7 -7.72 5.97 27.20
CA ALA A 7 -8.81 5.93 26.25
C ALA A 7 -8.34 6.27 24.82
N GLY A 8 -7.43 7.25 24.68
CA GLY A 8 -6.82 7.60 23.40
C GLY A 8 -6.00 6.46 22.80
N VAL A 9 -5.14 5.82 23.61
CA VAL A 9 -4.35 4.64 23.18
C VAL A 9 -5.27 3.48 22.80
N GLY A 10 -6.29 3.21 23.60
CA GLY A 10 -7.29 2.18 23.30
C GLY A 10 -8.02 2.45 21.98
N GLY A 11 -8.38 3.71 21.71
CA GLY A 11 -8.99 4.11 20.44
C GLY A 11 -8.08 3.88 19.24
N MET A 12 -6.80 4.26 19.34
CA MET A 12 -5.80 4.03 18.28
C MET A 12 -5.60 2.53 18.02
N ALA A 13 -5.46 1.73 19.07
CA ALA A 13 -5.32 0.27 18.94
C ALA A 13 -6.58 -0.36 18.32
N GLY A 14 -7.77 0.05 18.76
CA GLY A 14 -9.03 -0.41 18.19
C GLY A 14 -9.16 -0.09 16.71
N PHE A 15 -8.74 1.10 16.29
CA PHE A 15 -8.73 1.49 14.88
C PHE A 15 -7.80 0.62 14.04
N VAL A 16 -6.57 0.37 14.51
CA VAL A 16 -5.60 -0.50 13.82
C VAL A 16 -6.13 -1.93 13.69
N LEU A 17 -6.75 -2.47 14.75
CA LEU A 17 -7.37 -3.79 14.71
C LEU A 17 -8.54 -3.85 13.73
N ALA A 18 -9.38 -2.82 13.70
CA ALA A 18 -10.48 -2.74 12.74
C ALA A 18 -9.97 -2.78 11.29
N LEU A 19 -8.90 -2.05 10.96
CA LEU A 19 -8.29 -2.10 9.62
C LEU A 19 -7.78 -3.49 9.26
N HIS A 20 -7.16 -4.20 10.20
CA HIS A 20 -6.70 -5.58 9.98
C HIS A 20 -7.87 -6.53 9.72
N VAL A 21 -8.91 -6.45 10.54
CA VAL A 21 -10.12 -7.27 10.38
C VAL A 21 -10.76 -6.99 9.02
N ILE A 22 -10.94 -5.73 8.65
CA ILE A 22 -11.52 -5.35 7.35
C ILE A 22 -10.67 -5.90 6.20
N GLY A 23 -9.34 -5.77 6.25
CA GLY A 23 -8.44 -6.27 5.21
C GLY A 23 -8.53 -7.79 5.04
N TRP A 24 -8.48 -8.53 6.15
CA TRP A 24 -8.56 -9.99 6.13
C TRP A 24 -9.94 -10.51 5.73
N VAL A 25 -11.02 -9.88 6.21
CA VAL A 25 -12.39 -10.23 5.82
C VAL A 25 -12.61 -9.96 4.33
N THR A 26 -12.09 -8.85 3.80
CA THR A 26 -12.16 -8.57 2.36
C THR A 26 -11.40 -9.63 1.56
N LEU A 27 -10.19 -9.99 2.00
CA LEU A 27 -9.38 -11.00 1.31
C LEU A 27 -10.06 -12.39 1.34
N VAL A 28 -10.49 -12.87 2.50
CA VAL A 28 -10.98 -14.25 2.68
C VAL A 28 -12.46 -14.38 2.27
N GLY A 29 -13.27 -13.38 2.58
CA GLY A 29 -14.71 -13.40 2.34
C GLY A 29 -15.14 -12.94 0.95
N ILE A 30 -14.34 -12.10 0.27
CA ILE A 30 -14.69 -11.52 -1.04
C ILE A 30 -13.70 -11.95 -2.11
N VAL A 31 -12.39 -11.78 -1.89
CA VAL A 31 -11.39 -12.00 -2.96
C VAL A 31 -11.07 -13.48 -3.19
N ALA A 32 -10.85 -14.25 -2.13
CA ALA A 32 -10.46 -15.65 -2.22
C ALA A 32 -11.53 -16.57 -2.86
N PRO A 33 -12.83 -16.41 -2.60
CA PRO A 33 -13.87 -17.27 -3.18
C PRO A 33 -14.10 -17.03 -4.67
N GLU A 34 -13.87 -15.80 -5.14
CA GLU A 34 -14.11 -15.38 -6.53
C GLU A 34 -13.02 -15.84 -7.50
N HIS A 35 -11.95 -16.49 -7.01
CA HIS A 35 -10.86 -17.08 -7.82
C HIS A 35 -10.36 -16.17 -8.96
N TYR A 36 -10.20 -14.87 -8.71
CA TYR A 36 -9.75 -13.93 -9.73
C TYR A 36 -8.39 -14.36 -10.31
N SER A 37 -8.37 -14.64 -11.60
CA SER A 37 -7.18 -15.07 -12.35
C SER A 37 -6.62 -13.87 -13.11
N LEU A 38 -5.43 -13.39 -12.72
CA LEU A 38 -4.63 -12.48 -13.56
C LEU A 38 -3.36 -13.25 -13.98
N GLY A 39 -3.41 -13.88 -15.15
CA GLY A 39 -2.33 -14.71 -15.69
C GLY A 39 -2.08 -16.00 -14.90
N ALA A 40 -0.80 -16.34 -14.65
CA ALA A 40 -0.39 -17.59 -14.01
C ALA A 40 -0.55 -17.62 -12.46
N LYS A 41 -1.04 -16.55 -11.83
CA LYS A 41 -1.22 -16.48 -10.38
C LYS A 41 -2.66 -16.12 -10.03
N THR A 42 -3.36 -17.04 -9.37
CA THR A 42 -4.68 -16.80 -8.79
C THR A 42 -4.55 -15.79 -7.65
N PHE A 43 -5.33 -14.71 -7.70
CA PHE A 43 -5.54 -13.83 -6.56
C PHE A 43 -6.22 -14.63 -5.46
N GLY A 44 -5.47 -14.89 -4.39
CA GLY A 44 -5.94 -15.73 -3.30
C GLY A 44 -5.16 -15.48 -2.03
N VAL A 45 -5.42 -16.32 -1.03
CA VAL A 45 -4.86 -16.19 0.32
C VAL A 45 -3.32 -16.12 0.30
N GLY A 46 -2.65 -16.86 -0.60
CA GLY A 46 -1.18 -16.85 -0.70
C GLY A 46 -0.58 -15.49 -1.07
N ILE A 47 -1.20 -14.76 -2.01
CA ILE A 47 -0.77 -13.39 -2.37
C ILE A 47 -1.07 -12.44 -1.21
N GLY A 48 -2.23 -12.57 -0.58
CA GLY A 48 -2.59 -11.75 0.58
C GLY A 48 -1.66 -11.95 1.79
N VAL A 49 -1.31 -13.20 2.10
CA VAL A 49 -0.31 -13.52 3.14
C VAL A 49 1.05 -12.91 2.78
N THR A 50 1.49 -13.04 1.53
CA THR A 50 2.77 -12.47 1.08
C THR A 50 2.78 -10.94 1.19
N ALA A 51 1.70 -10.29 0.75
CA ALA A 51 1.56 -8.84 0.87
C ALA A 51 1.54 -8.41 2.35
N TYR A 52 0.86 -9.16 3.21
CA TYR A 52 0.81 -8.90 4.65
C TYR A 52 2.20 -9.03 5.30
N THR A 53 2.97 -10.09 4.99
CA THR A 53 4.31 -10.27 5.56
C THR A 53 5.31 -9.24 5.04
N LEU A 54 5.27 -8.91 3.74
CA LEU A 54 6.11 -7.86 3.18
C LEU A 54 5.73 -6.48 3.74
N GLY A 55 4.44 -6.20 3.94
CA GLY A 55 3.96 -4.99 4.59
C GLY A 55 4.43 -4.88 6.05
N MET A 56 4.34 -5.98 6.81
CA MET A 56 4.89 -6.02 8.18
C MET A 56 6.39 -5.73 8.18
N ARG A 57 7.16 -6.34 7.28
CA ARG A 57 8.60 -6.07 7.15
C ARG A 57 8.86 -4.59 6.85
N HIS A 58 8.14 -4.02 5.88
CA HIS A 58 8.29 -2.63 5.48
C HIS A 58 8.02 -1.66 6.63
N ALA A 59 7.04 -1.96 7.50
CA ALA A 59 6.75 -1.14 8.68
C ALA A 59 7.90 -1.08 9.71
N PHE A 60 8.88 -2.00 9.63
CA PHE A 60 10.08 -2.01 10.48
C PHE A 60 11.31 -1.42 9.78
N ASP A 61 11.15 -0.81 8.61
CA ASP A 61 12.26 -0.17 7.91
C ASP A 61 12.82 1.01 8.75
N ALA A 62 14.13 1.23 8.63
CA ALA A 62 14.86 2.14 9.50
C ALA A 62 14.45 3.61 9.33
N ASP A 63 13.91 3.98 8.17
CA ASP A 63 13.41 5.32 7.87
C ASP A 63 12.14 5.65 8.67
N HIS A 64 11.21 4.69 8.80
CA HIS A 64 10.01 4.86 9.63
C HIS A 64 10.39 5.03 11.10
N ILE A 65 11.29 4.16 11.59
CA ILE A 65 11.77 4.21 12.98
C ILE A 65 12.48 5.55 13.24
N ALA A 66 13.37 5.99 12.34
CA ALA A 66 14.11 7.23 12.48
C ALA A 66 13.19 8.47 12.45
N ALA A 67 12.19 8.49 11.56
CA ALA A 67 11.24 9.60 11.46
C ALA A 67 10.38 9.74 12.72
N ILE A 68 9.90 8.62 13.27
CA ILE A 68 9.11 8.60 14.51
C ILE A 68 9.98 8.99 15.70
N ASP A 69 11.20 8.46 15.82
CA ASP A 69 12.12 8.78 16.91
C ASP A 69 12.51 10.26 16.91
N ASN A 70 12.92 10.81 15.76
CA ASN A 70 13.29 12.23 15.65
C ASN A 70 12.12 13.15 16.04
N THR A 71 10.91 12.86 15.54
CA THR A 71 9.71 13.65 15.87
C THR A 71 9.36 13.54 17.35
N THR A 72 9.45 12.34 17.91
CA THR A 72 9.20 12.06 19.33
C THR A 72 10.17 12.82 20.22
N ARG A 73 11.47 12.74 19.93
CA ARG A 73 12.53 13.46 20.66
C ARG A 73 12.34 14.96 20.58
N LYS A 74 12.02 15.50 19.40
CA LYS A 74 11.73 16.92 19.23
C LYS A 74 10.58 17.37 20.14
N LEU A 75 9.45 16.66 20.10
CA LEU A 75 8.28 17.01 20.92
C LEU A 75 8.55 16.85 22.42
N MET A 76 9.33 15.84 22.81
CA MET A 76 9.76 15.68 24.20
C MET A 76 10.66 16.82 24.67
N ASN A 77 11.58 17.29 23.82
CA ASN A 77 12.44 18.45 24.11
C ASN A 77 11.62 19.74 24.26
N GLU A 78 10.48 19.85 23.57
CA GLU A 78 9.50 20.92 23.72
C GLU A 78 8.56 20.73 24.94
N GLY A 79 8.81 19.72 25.79
CA GLY A 79 8.01 19.43 26.99
C GLY A 79 6.65 18.76 26.72
N ARG A 80 6.39 18.31 25.49
CA ARG A 80 5.15 17.62 25.09
C ARG A 80 5.25 16.12 25.37
N ARG A 81 4.09 15.44 25.45
CA ARG A 81 4.01 13.97 25.57
C ARG A 81 3.50 13.36 24.26
N PRO A 82 4.39 12.89 23.36
CA PRO A 82 4.04 12.49 21.99
C PRO A 82 3.44 11.07 21.89
N LEU A 83 2.29 10.81 22.54
CA LEU A 83 1.68 9.46 22.58
C LEU A 83 1.10 8.98 21.25
N SER A 84 0.76 9.88 20.32
CA SER A 84 0.07 9.55 19.06
C SER A 84 0.93 9.72 17.80
N VAL A 85 2.22 10.07 17.93
CA VAL A 85 3.08 10.39 16.78
C VAL A 85 3.21 9.21 15.82
N GLY A 86 3.51 8.02 16.35
CA GLY A 86 3.64 6.81 15.52
C GLY A 86 2.35 6.45 14.79
N PHE A 87 1.19 6.60 15.46
CA PHE A 87 -0.11 6.34 14.85
C PHE A 87 -0.38 7.26 13.66
N TRP A 88 -0.20 8.57 13.82
CA TRP A 88 -0.46 9.53 12.75
C TRP A 88 0.57 9.46 11.62
N PHE A 89 1.83 9.18 11.94
CA PHE A 89 2.87 8.94 10.94
C PHE A 89 2.51 7.73 10.06
N SER A 90 2.22 6.58 10.68
CA SER A 90 1.86 5.35 9.97
C SER A 90 0.57 5.53 9.16
N LEU A 91 -0.47 6.13 9.75
CA LEU A 91 -1.75 6.36 9.07
C LEU A 91 -1.58 7.26 7.83
N GLY A 92 -0.82 8.34 7.95
CA GLY A 92 -0.55 9.25 6.84
C GLY A 92 0.25 8.58 5.72
N HIS A 93 1.35 7.90 6.06
CA HIS A 93 2.17 7.19 5.08
C HIS A 93 1.38 6.10 4.35
N SER A 94 0.68 5.23 5.10
CA SER A 94 -0.14 4.17 4.53
C SER A 94 -1.28 4.69 3.66
N THR A 95 -1.87 5.85 3.98
CA THR A 95 -2.92 6.45 3.15
C THR A 95 -2.38 6.85 1.78
N ILE A 96 -1.21 7.49 1.72
CA ILE A 96 -0.59 7.91 0.46
C ILE A 96 -0.23 6.67 -0.37
N VAL A 97 0.39 5.66 0.25
CA VAL A 97 0.76 4.42 -0.44
C VAL A 97 -0.48 3.69 -0.98
N PHE A 98 -1.55 3.60 -0.18
CA PHE A 98 -2.81 3.00 -0.61
C PHE A 98 -3.44 3.75 -1.78
N LEU A 99 -3.51 5.08 -1.72
CA LEU A 99 -4.06 5.91 -2.80
C LEU A 99 -3.26 5.75 -4.09
N LEU A 100 -1.93 5.77 -4.01
CA LEU A 100 -1.06 5.56 -5.16
C LEU A 100 -1.26 4.17 -5.77
N ALA A 101 -1.32 3.12 -4.95
CA ALA A 101 -1.58 1.75 -5.41
C ALA A 101 -2.97 1.61 -6.05
N PHE A 102 -3.99 2.23 -5.45
CA PHE A 102 -5.36 2.23 -5.97
C PHE A 102 -5.45 2.97 -7.30
N LEU A 103 -4.89 4.18 -7.40
CA LEU A 103 -4.85 4.96 -8.64
C LEU A 103 -4.06 4.24 -9.73
N LEU A 104 -2.94 3.60 -9.38
CA LEU A 104 -2.18 2.77 -10.30
C LEU A 104 -3.01 1.59 -10.80
N SER A 105 -3.73 0.90 -9.92
CA SER A 105 -4.62 -0.20 -10.30
C SER A 105 -5.73 0.25 -11.26
N LEU A 106 -6.34 1.42 -11.00
CA LEU A 106 -7.30 2.02 -11.93
C LEU A 106 -6.66 2.41 -13.26
N GLY A 107 -5.45 2.99 -13.22
CA GLY A 107 -4.69 3.36 -14.41
C GLY A 107 -4.36 2.14 -15.27
N VAL A 108 -3.87 1.06 -14.66
CA VAL A 108 -3.62 -0.22 -15.35
C VAL A 108 -4.91 -0.78 -15.95
N LYS A 109 -6.03 -0.76 -15.22
CA LYS A 109 -7.32 -1.23 -15.74
C LYS A 109 -7.83 -0.36 -16.91
N ALA A 110 -7.64 0.95 -16.83
CA ALA A 110 -8.01 1.89 -17.89
C ALA A 110 -7.12 1.78 -19.13
N LEU A 111 -5.84 1.40 -18.96
CA LEU A 111 -4.89 1.13 -20.04
C LEU A 111 -5.03 -0.28 -20.63
N ALA A 112 -5.55 -1.24 -19.85
CA ALA A 112 -5.77 -2.61 -20.31
C ALA A 112 -6.84 -2.69 -21.41
N GLY A 113 -7.93 -1.92 -21.30
CA GLY A 113 -8.99 -1.89 -22.33
C GLY A 113 -8.50 -1.45 -23.73
N PRO A 114 -7.74 -0.35 -23.85
CA PRO A 114 -7.13 0.08 -25.12
C PRO A 114 -6.02 -0.84 -25.65
N VAL A 115 -5.43 -1.70 -24.82
CA VAL A 115 -4.37 -2.66 -25.21
C VAL A 115 -4.97 -4.01 -25.65
N GLU A 116 -6.17 -4.36 -25.17
CA GLU A 116 -6.87 -5.60 -25.53
C GLU A 116 -7.74 -5.48 -26.80
N ASN A 117 -7.91 -4.26 -27.33
CA ASN A 117 -8.54 -4.02 -28.62
C ASN A 117 -7.46 -3.97 -29.73
N ASP A 118 -7.41 -5.00 -30.57
CA ASP A 118 -6.47 -5.18 -31.69
C ASP A 118 -6.53 -4.06 -32.78
N ASP A 119 -7.40 -3.05 -32.64
CA ASP A 119 -7.70 -2.03 -33.64
C ASP A 119 -7.46 -0.56 -33.17
N SER A 120 -6.50 -0.31 -32.26
CA SER A 120 -6.20 1.06 -31.80
C SER A 120 -4.75 1.51 -32.06
N GLU A 121 -4.58 2.71 -32.62
CA GLU A 121 -3.31 3.42 -32.92
C GLU A 121 -2.30 3.44 -31.75
N LEU A 122 -2.74 3.22 -30.52
CA LEU A 122 -1.85 3.16 -29.36
C LEU A 122 -0.87 1.98 -29.42
N HIS A 123 -1.27 0.83 -29.95
CA HIS A 123 -0.40 -0.35 -30.01
C HIS A 123 0.75 -0.15 -31.02
N SER A 124 0.49 0.52 -32.13
CA SER A 124 1.52 0.84 -33.13
C SER A 124 2.53 1.84 -32.57
N VAL A 125 2.09 2.89 -31.88
CA VAL A 125 3.00 3.90 -31.29
C VAL A 125 3.85 3.31 -30.17
N THR A 126 3.28 2.54 -29.23
CA THR A 126 4.08 1.90 -28.17
C THR A 126 5.00 0.80 -28.70
N GLY A 127 4.60 0.10 -29.76
CA GLY A 127 5.44 -0.89 -30.45
C GLY A 127 6.65 -0.25 -31.12
N TRP A 128 6.47 0.86 -31.84
CA TRP A 128 7.56 1.61 -32.46
C TRP A 128 8.51 2.21 -31.43
N ILE A 129 7.99 2.83 -30.36
CA ILE A 129 8.82 3.40 -29.29
C ILE A 129 9.59 2.28 -28.57
N GLY A 130 8.92 1.19 -28.20
CA GLY A 130 9.54 0.06 -27.51
C GLY A 130 10.64 -0.61 -28.33
N THR A 131 10.40 -0.79 -29.64
CA THR A 131 11.37 -1.39 -30.57
C THR A 131 12.55 -0.44 -30.82
N THR A 132 12.30 0.86 -30.96
CA THR A 132 13.36 1.86 -31.18
C THR A 132 14.23 2.03 -29.94
N VAL A 133 13.63 2.10 -28.75
CA VAL A 133 14.37 2.20 -27.49
C VAL A 133 15.16 0.91 -27.24
N SER A 134 14.55 -0.26 -27.41
CA SER A 134 15.26 -1.55 -27.24
C SER A 134 16.37 -1.73 -28.26
N GLY A 135 16.14 -1.36 -29.53
CA GLY A 135 17.14 -1.43 -30.60
C GLY A 135 18.31 -0.47 -30.39
N THR A 136 18.09 0.70 -29.79
CA THR A 136 19.14 1.67 -29.46
C THR A 136 19.91 1.30 -28.19
N PHE A 137 19.31 0.50 -27.31
CA PHE A 137 19.96 0.06 -26.06
C PHE A 137 20.73 -1.26 -26.22
N LEU A 138 20.37 -2.09 -27.20
CA LEU A 138 20.97 -3.39 -27.48
C LEU A 138 22.08 -3.36 -28.56
N TYR A 139 22.31 -2.21 -29.21
CA TYR A 139 23.40 -1.97 -30.16
C TYR A 139 24.20 -0.74 -29.71
#